data_AF-A0A485JKU7-F1
#
_entry.id   AF-A0A485JKU7-F1
#
_cell.length_a   1.000
_cell.length_b   1.000
_cell.length_c   1.000
_cell.angle_alpha   90.00
_cell.angle_beta   90.00
_cell.angle_gamma   90.00
#
_symmetry.space_group_name_H-M   'P 1'
#
loop_
_entity.id
_entity.type
_entity.pdbx_description
1 polymer ?
#
loop_
_entity_poly.entity_id
_entity_poly.type
_entity_poly.pdbx_seq_one_letter_code
_entity_poly.pdbx_strand_id
1 'polypeptide(L)'
;MTTALLFAVYLNYIMPENVFLVIASLATFATVWVWIMILLSQIAFRRRLPPEEVKALKFKVPGGVATTIGGLIFLLFIIGLIGYHPDTRISLYVGFAWIVVLLIGWMF
;
A
#
# COMPACT_ATOMS: atom_id res chain seq x y z
N MET A 1 -1.87 8.95 -25.23
CA MET A 1 -2.41 7.58 -25.32
C MET A 1 -1.53 6.68 -26.17
N THR A 2 -1.15 7.08 -27.39
CA THR A 2 -0.30 6.30 -28.31
C THR A 2 1.08 5.95 -27.73
N THR A 3 1.71 6.86 -26.98
CA THR A 3 2.99 6.63 -26.30
C THR A 3 2.92 5.56 -25.21
N ALA A 4 1.83 5.53 -24.43
CA ALA A 4 1.62 4.50 -23.41
C ALA A 4 1.42 3.11 -24.05
N LEU A 5 0.72 3.05 -25.19
CA LEU A 5 0.53 1.80 -25.94
C LEU A 5 1.84 1.27 -26.52
N LEU A 6 2.70 2.14 -27.07
CA LEU A 6 4.03 1.74 -27.55
C LEU A 6 4.92 1.20 -26.42
N PHE A 7 4.88 1.82 -25.25
CA PHE A 7 5.60 1.34 -24.06
C PHE A 7 5.08 -0.03 -23.60
N ALA A 8 3.77 -0.23 -23.61
CA ALA A 8 3.15 -1.50 -23.25
C ALA A 8 3.53 -2.64 -24.21
N VAL A 9 3.56 -2.37 -25.52
CA VAL A 9 3.99 -3.35 -26.54
C VAL A 9 5.47 -3.68 -26.39
N TYR A 10 6.33 -2.69 -26.13
CA TYR A 10 7.76 -2.91 -25.90
C TYR A 10 8.02 -3.74 -24.64
N LEU A 11 7.32 -3.45 -23.54
CA LEU A 11 7.36 -4.25 -22.32
C LEU A 11 6.90 -5.69 -22.58
N ASN A 12 5.82 -5.88 -23.36
CA ASN A 12 5.33 -7.20 -23.72
C ASN A 12 6.36 -7.99 -24.55
N TYR A 13 7.19 -7.31 -25.36
CA TYR A 13 8.28 -7.97 -26.08
C TYR A 13 9.38 -8.51 -25.15
N ILE A 14 9.66 -7.84 -24.03
CA ILE A 14 10.70 -8.24 -23.06
C ILE A 14 10.17 -9.28 -22.06
N MET A 15 8.90 -9.20 -21.67
CA MET A 15 8.23 -10.12 -20.73
C MET A 15 6.82 -10.51 -21.24
N PRO A 16 6.73 -11.40 -22.24
CA PRO A 16 5.46 -11.68 -22.95
C PRO A 16 4.30 -12.12 -22.06
N GLU A 17 4.57 -12.89 -21.00
CA GLU A 17 3.51 -13.43 -20.14
C GLU A 17 3.34 -12.69 -18.80
N ASN A 18 4.37 -11.96 -18.35
CA ASN A 18 4.44 -11.46 -16.96
C ASN A 18 4.18 -9.96 -16.80
N VAL A 19 4.14 -9.17 -17.88
CA VAL A 19 3.95 -7.70 -17.77
C VAL A 19 2.62 -7.34 -17.11
N PHE A 20 1.53 -8.02 -17.49
CA PHE A 20 0.23 -7.77 -16.86
C PHE A 20 0.26 -8.13 -15.37
N LEU A 21 0.84 -9.29 -15.02
CA LEU A 21 1.01 -9.72 -13.63
C LEU A 21 1.85 -8.72 -12.81
N VAL A 22 2.93 -8.18 -13.39
CA VAL A 22 3.77 -7.18 -12.73
C VAL A 22 3.02 -5.88 -12.52
N ILE A 23 2.31 -5.36 -13.52
CA ILE A 23 1.53 -4.13 -13.37
C ILE A 23 0.38 -4.31 -12.37
N ALA A 24 -0.34 -5.43 -12.47
CA ALA A 24 -1.44 -5.75 -11.57
C ALA A 24 -0.95 -5.89 -10.12
N SER A 25 0.15 -6.62 -9.90
CA SER A 25 0.73 -6.77 -8.56
C SER A 25 1.28 -5.46 -8.00
N LEU A 26 1.86 -4.58 -8.83
CA LEU A 26 2.24 -3.22 -8.45
C LEU A 26 1.03 -2.40 -7.99
N ALA A 27 -0.09 -2.47 -8.72
CA ALA A 27 -1.33 -1.78 -8.33
C ALA A 27 -1.90 -2.35 -7.01
N THR A 28 -1.84 -3.67 -6.81
CA THR A 28 -2.21 -4.32 -5.55
C THR A 28 -1.34 -3.84 -4.40
N PHE A 29 -0.01 -3.83 -4.59
CA PHE A 29 0.93 -3.32 -3.58
C PHE A 29 0.63 -1.87 -3.21
N ALA A 30 0.46 -0.99 -4.20
CA ALA A 30 0.13 0.42 -3.98
C ALA A 30 -1.19 0.58 -3.21
N THR A 31 -2.20 -0.22 -3.54
CA THR A 31 -3.48 -0.23 -2.83
C THR A 31 -3.29 -0.63 -1.36
N VAL A 32 -2.60 -1.75 -1.10
CA VAL A 32 -2.31 -2.23 0.26
C VAL A 32 -1.53 -1.17 1.05
N TRP A 33 -0.55 -0.52 0.43
CA TRP A 33 0.22 0.55 1.04
C TRP A 33 -0.64 1.76 1.45
N VAL A 34 -1.54 2.21 0.57
CA VAL A 34 -2.49 3.30 0.87
C VAL A 34 -3.37 2.94 2.06
N TRP A 35 -3.90 1.70 2.12
CA TRP A 35 -4.71 1.26 3.25
C TRP A 35 -3.93 1.22 4.56
N ILE A 36 -2.68 0.75 4.54
CA ILE A 36 -1.80 0.80 5.72
C ILE A 36 -1.64 2.25 6.19
N MET A 37 -1.36 3.18 5.28
CA MET A 37 -1.22 4.61 5.60
C MET A 37 -2.50 5.22 6.18
N ILE A 38 -3.67 4.83 5.68
CA ILE A 38 -4.97 5.27 6.23
C ILE A 38 -5.14 4.76 7.67
N LEU A 39 -4.89 3.47 7.92
CA LEU A 39 -5.02 2.88 9.26
C LEU A 39 -4.00 3.47 10.24
N LEU A 40 -2.75 3.66 9.81
CA LEU A 40 -1.72 4.31 10.61
C LEU A 40 -2.09 5.76 10.94
N SER A 41 -2.61 6.51 9.96
CA SER A 41 -3.13 7.87 10.17
C SER A 41 -4.30 7.87 11.16
N GLN A 42 -5.17 6.87 11.11
CA GLN A 42 -6.27 6.71 12.06
C GLN A 42 -5.76 6.44 13.49
N ILE A 43 -4.72 5.60 13.66
CA ILE A 43 -4.07 5.36 14.95
C ILE A 43 -3.38 6.64 15.44
N ALA A 44 -2.63 7.32 14.58
CA ALA A 44 -1.92 8.56 14.91
C ALA A 44 -2.88 9.69 15.30
N PHE A 45 -3.99 9.83 14.58
CA PHE A 45 -5.06 10.79 14.91
C PHE A 45 -5.64 10.53 16.30
N ARG A 46 -5.98 9.27 16.61
CA ARG A 46 -6.48 8.90 17.94
C ARG A 46 -5.44 9.05 19.05
N ARG A 47 -4.14 8.86 18.75
CA ARG A 47 -3.05 9.07 19.72
C ARG A 47 -2.76 10.55 19.99
N ARG A 48 -3.00 11.43 19.03
CA ARG A 48 -2.79 12.88 19.17
C ARG A 48 -3.95 13.59 19.86
N LEU A 49 -5.16 13.02 19.87
CA LEU A 49 -6.29 13.59 20.60
C LEU A 49 -6.25 13.23 22.09
N PRO A 50 -6.53 14.19 22.99
CA PRO A 50 -6.77 13.91 24.41
C PRO A 50 -7.92 12.90 24.60
N PRO A 51 -7.87 12.02 25.63
CA PRO A 51 -8.91 11.03 25.90
C PRO A 51 -10.33 11.61 26.03
N GLU A 52 -10.43 12.88 26.44
CA GLU A 52 -11.69 13.62 26.59
C GLU A 52 -12.30 14.01 25.23
N GLU A 53 -11.49 14.46 24.26
CA GLU A 53 -11.95 14.76 22.90
C GLU A 53 -12.25 13.49 22.09
N VAL A 54 -11.50 12.40 22.32
CA VAL A 54 -11.80 11.09 21.72
C VAL A 54 -13.18 10.57 22.12
N LYS A 55 -13.63 10.85 23.37
CA LYS A 55 -14.98 10.51 23.85
C LYS A 55 -16.07 11.40 23.25
N ALA A 56 -15.74 12.65 22.91
CA ALA A 56 -16.65 13.64 22.31
C ALA A 56 -16.85 13.48 20.80
N LEU A 57 -16.07 12.63 20.11
CA LEU A 57 -16.25 12.34 18.69
C LEU A 57 -17.65 11.75 18.41
N LYS A 58 -18.44 12.48 17.60
CA LYS A 58 -19.77 12.09 17.12
C LYS A 58 -19.78 10.79 16.30
N PHE A 59 -18.69 10.47 15.62
CA PHE A 59 -18.54 9.24 14.83
C PHE A 59 -17.54 8.29 15.49
N LYS A 60 -18.04 7.49 16.45
CA LYS A 60 -17.28 6.39 17.04
C LYS A 60 -17.27 5.23 16.05
N VAL A 61 -16.09 4.89 15.53
CA VAL A 61 -15.89 3.67 14.74
C VAL A 61 -16.22 2.47 15.63
N PRO A 62 -17.18 1.59 15.27
CA PRO A 62 -17.50 0.41 16.06
C PRO A 62 -16.26 -0.51 16.12
N GLY A 63 -15.74 -0.73 17.33
CA GLY A 63 -14.52 -1.51 17.59
C GLY A 63 -13.20 -0.71 17.70
N GLY A 64 -13.25 0.62 17.54
CA GLY A 64 -12.16 1.52 17.95
C GLY A 64 -10.79 1.17 17.35
N VAL A 65 -9.75 1.14 18.20
CA VAL A 65 -8.36 0.83 17.82
C VAL A 65 -8.17 -0.65 17.51
N ALA A 66 -8.97 -1.55 18.09
CA ALA A 66 -8.85 -2.99 17.90
C ALA A 66 -9.16 -3.39 16.44
N THR A 67 -10.21 -2.83 15.84
CA THR A 67 -10.54 -3.06 14.42
C THR A 67 -9.44 -2.55 13.50
N THR A 68 -8.87 -1.37 13.81
CA THR A 68 -7.76 -0.79 13.05
C THR A 68 -6.50 -1.66 13.12
N ILE A 69 -6.17 -2.20 14.31
CA ILE A 69 -5.04 -3.14 14.48
C ILE A 69 -5.31 -4.45 13.73
N GLY A 70 -6.52 -5.00 13.82
CA GLY A 70 -6.89 -6.21 13.07
C GLY A 70 -6.73 -6.02 11.56
N GLY A 71 -7.20 -4.89 11.03
CA GLY A 71 -7.01 -4.52 9.62
C GLY A 71 -5.54 -4.36 9.25
N LEU A 72 -4.73 -3.75 10.14
CA LEU A 72 -3.29 -3.58 9.90
C LEU A 72 -2.56 -4.93 9.86
N ILE A 73 -2.87 -5.85 10.79
CA ILE A 73 -2.31 -7.21 10.79
C ILE A 73 -2.70 -7.94 9.52
N PHE A 74 -3.95 -7.82 9.07
CA PHE A 74 -4.42 -8.44 7.82
C PHE A 74 -3.68 -7.89 6.59
N LEU A 75 -3.44 -6.58 6.51
CA LEU A 75 -2.67 -5.98 5.41
C LEU A 75 -1.20 -6.40 5.43
N LEU A 76 -0.58 -6.49 6.61
CA LEU A 76 0.78 -7.02 6.75
C LEU A 76 0.86 -8.49 6.32
N PHE A 77 -0.18 -9.28 6.61
CA PHE A 77 -0.30 -10.65 6.11
C PHE A 77 -0.36 -10.71 4.58
N ILE A 78 -1.11 -9.83 3.92
CA ILE A 78 -1.12 -9.73 2.45
C ILE A 78 0.27 -9.39 1.91
N ILE A 79 0.99 -8.44 2.53
CA ILE A 79 2.38 -8.14 2.16
C ILE A 79 3.26 -9.39 2.27
N GLY A 80 3.10 -10.18 3.34
CA GLY A 80 3.79 -11.45 3.50
C GLY A 80 3.50 -12.45 2.38
N LEU A 81 2.24 -12.57 1.96
CA LEU A 81 1.84 -13.43 0.83
C LEU A 81 2.42 -12.97 -0.50
N ILE A 82 2.46 -11.65 -0.75
CA ILE A 82 3.11 -11.07 -1.94
C ILE A 82 4.61 -11.39 -1.93
N GLY A 83 5.26 -11.40 -0.75
CA GLY A 83 6.67 -11.77 -0.63
C GLY A 83 6.94 -13.26 -0.86
N TYR A 84 5.99 -14.11 -0.46
CA TYR A 84 6.09 -15.55 -0.62
C TYR A 84 6.00 -15.97 -2.10
N HIS A 85 5.07 -15.40 -2.86
CA HIS A 85 4.89 -15.73 -4.28
C HIS A 85 5.98 -15.10 -5.16
N PRO A 86 6.74 -15.91 -5.94
CA PRO A 86 7.85 -15.41 -6.74
C PRO A 86 7.40 -14.40 -7.82
N ASP A 87 6.21 -14.59 -8.38
CA ASP A 87 5.68 -13.74 -9.46
C ASP A 87 5.28 -12.33 -8.98
N THR A 88 4.87 -12.22 -7.72
CA THR A 88 4.43 -10.94 -7.12
C THR A 88 5.51 -10.29 -6.26
N ARG A 89 6.58 -11.02 -5.90
CA ARG A 89 7.72 -10.49 -5.13
C ARG A 89 8.39 -9.27 -5.80
N ILE A 90 8.37 -9.21 -7.14
CA ILE A 90 8.88 -8.06 -7.89
C ILE A 90 8.16 -6.77 -7.48
N SER A 91 6.84 -6.83 -7.25
CA SER A 91 6.06 -5.66 -6.82
C SER A 91 6.50 -5.11 -5.47
N LEU A 92 6.99 -5.96 -4.56
CA LEU A 92 7.53 -5.55 -3.27
C LEU A 92 8.85 -4.79 -3.41
N TYR A 93 9.77 -5.29 -4.23
CA TYR A 93 11.06 -4.63 -4.45
C TYR A 93 10.87 -3.26 -5.12
N VAL A 94 10.07 -3.21 -6.19
CA VAL A 94 9.78 -1.97 -6.91
C VAL A 94 9.01 -1.00 -6.02
N GLY A 95 8.03 -1.50 -5.28
CA GLY A 95 7.24 -0.71 -4.33
C GLY A 95 8.10 -0.11 -3.22
N PHE A 96 9.01 -0.89 -2.63
CA PHE A 96 9.92 -0.40 -1.59
C PHE A 96 10.92 0.61 -2.13
N ALA A 97 11.49 0.35 -3.31
CA ALA A 97 12.35 1.31 -3.99
C ALA A 97 11.62 2.65 -4.25
N TRP A 98 10.36 2.60 -4.68
CA TRP A 98 9.54 3.78 -4.86
C TRP A 98 9.30 4.55 -3.55
N ILE A 99 9.00 3.86 -2.45
CA ILE A 99 8.85 4.50 -1.12
C ILE A 99 10.16 5.19 -0.70
N VAL A 100 11.32 4.54 -0.90
CA VAL A 100 12.62 5.13 -0.60
C VAL A 100 12.87 6.40 -1.43
N VAL A 101 12.55 6.37 -2.72
CA VAL A 101 12.64 7.56 -3.59
C VAL A 101 11.76 8.70 -3.08
N LEU A 102 10.52 8.40 -2.67
CA LEU A 102 9.62 9.40 -2.09
C LEU A 102 10.17 9.99 -0.79
N LEU A 103 10.77 9.17 0.08
CA LEU A 103 11.39 9.63 1.33
C LEU A 103 12.61 10.51 1.08
N ILE A 104 13.45 10.14 0.11
CA ILE A 104 14.60 10.96 -0.30
C ILE A 104 14.12 12.30 -0.87
N GLY A 105 13.10 12.27 -1.74
CA GLY A 105 12.52 13.47 -2.31
C GLY A 105 11.86 14.41 -1.28
N TRP A 106 11.36 13.87 -0.16
CA TRP A 106 10.82 14.68 0.95
C TRP A 106 11.90 15.31 1.83
N MET A 107 13.12 14.76 1.80
CA MET A 107 14.25 15.30 2.58
C MET A 107 14.92 16.51 1.92
N PHE A 108 14.64 16.76 0.64
CA PHE A 108 15.04 17.97 -0.10
C PHE A 108 13.93 19.02 -0.08
#